data_AF-A0A7X3T5Z0-F1
#
_entry.id   AF-A0A7X3T5Z0-F1
#
_cell.length_a   1.000
_cell.length_b   1.000
_cell.length_c   1.000
_cell.angle_alpha   90.00
_cell.angle_beta   90.00
_cell.angle_gamma   90.00
#
_symmetry.space_group_name_H-M   'P 1'
#
loop_
_entity.id
_entity.type
_entity.pdbx_description
1 polymer ?
#
loop_
_entity_poly.entity_id
_entity_poly.type
_entity_poly.pdbx_seq_one_letter_code
_entity_poly.pdbx_strand_id
1 'polypeptide(L)'
;MKISEHCNELYKIGTLLEQSIQKMKKRSIYYLLIFCLGLAVGASCTTQETSNPTTPEDNFEVVLENYRLTGDETWESEKTYVVHGTLEIPRDMTLNIPPGTTVKFGRNAFVTVKGILKIGAPLAQAQVTQLVYLTSDNIGPAPGDWNGIFFDHTHDLESFIRGTVIEYATVALDVKTTSPTVAECTLRFNETAIALDGSDARVRYNDIVDNSIGVSTIGRQTLPRIEKNNIAKNETGIFCENVQSTIQHNNLNANIFALRLNVKFDLVVINNWWGHSDPTEIANVIIDGGDPGLIAKQIGTVHYEPFTDARIVDAGFPYPTLLAELAK
;
A
#
# COMPACT_ATOMS: atom_id res chain seq x y z
N MET A 1 10.25 -18.91 -42.00
CA MET A 1 9.15 -17.94 -41.90
C MET A 1 8.82 -17.55 -40.45
N LYS A 2 8.75 -18.49 -39.49
CA LYS A 2 8.46 -18.22 -38.05
C LYS A 2 9.48 -17.38 -37.26
N ILE A 3 10.75 -17.32 -37.69
CA ILE A 3 11.80 -16.54 -36.99
C ILE A 3 11.61 -15.02 -37.22
N SER A 4 11.02 -14.62 -38.35
CA SER A 4 10.78 -13.22 -38.70
C SER A 4 9.68 -12.57 -37.87
N GLU A 5 8.68 -13.33 -37.42
CA GLU A 5 7.55 -12.81 -36.64
C GLU A 5 7.95 -12.59 -35.19
N HIS A 6 8.71 -13.51 -34.60
CA HIS A 6 9.20 -13.39 -33.23
C HIS A 6 10.20 -12.23 -33.04
N CYS A 7 11.00 -11.94 -34.07
CA CYS A 7 11.90 -10.78 -34.08
C CYS A 7 11.13 -9.45 -34.16
N ASN A 8 9.98 -9.43 -34.86
CA ASN A 8 9.11 -8.26 -34.96
C ASN A 8 8.34 -7.97 -33.66
N GLU A 9 8.01 -8.98 -32.87
CA GLU A 9 7.37 -8.78 -31.56
C GLU A 9 8.34 -8.28 -30.49
N LEU A 10 9.55 -8.85 -30.42
CA LEU A 10 10.60 -8.34 -29.53
C LEU A 10 10.99 -6.90 -29.86
N TYR A 11 10.99 -6.55 -31.16
CA TYR A 11 11.19 -5.17 -31.60
C TYR A 11 10.03 -4.26 -31.16
N LYS A 12 8.78 -4.70 -31.28
CA LYS A 12 7.61 -3.94 -30.79
C LYS A 12 7.66 -3.72 -29.27
N ILE A 13 7.99 -4.74 -28.48
CA ILE A 13 8.12 -4.62 -27.02
C ILE A 13 9.24 -3.64 -26.65
N GLY A 14 10.39 -3.72 -27.31
CA GLY A 14 11.48 -2.75 -27.16
C GLY A 14 11.03 -1.32 -27.45
N THR A 15 10.30 -1.09 -28.54
CA THR A 15 9.81 0.25 -28.89
C THR A 15 8.75 0.79 -27.91
N LEU A 16 7.91 -0.07 -27.33
CA LEU A 16 6.92 0.34 -26.33
C LEU A 16 7.59 0.69 -24.98
N LEU A 17 8.62 -0.06 -24.60
CA LEU A 17 9.43 0.21 -23.41
C LEU A 17 10.21 1.52 -23.54
N GLU A 18 10.79 1.78 -24.72
CA GLU A 18 11.48 3.05 -24.98
C GLU A 18 10.53 4.25 -24.99
N GLN A 19 9.32 4.09 -25.55
CA GLN A 19 8.29 5.13 -25.53
C GLN A 19 7.78 5.43 -24.12
N SER A 20 7.60 4.42 -23.26
CA SER A 20 7.19 4.60 -21.87
C SER A 20 8.29 5.29 -21.05
N ILE A 21 9.55 4.90 -21.23
CA ILE A 21 10.72 5.52 -20.60
C ILE A 21 10.87 6.99 -21.04
N GLN A 22 10.67 7.30 -22.33
CA GLN A 22 10.70 8.70 -22.80
C GLN A 22 9.55 9.54 -22.24
N LYS A 23 8.36 8.96 -22.11
CA LYS A 23 7.19 9.64 -21.52
C LYS A 23 7.41 9.92 -20.02
N MET A 24 8.08 9.03 -19.30
CA MET A 24 8.51 9.23 -17.91
C MET A 24 9.57 10.34 -17.78
N LYS A 25 10.61 10.34 -18.64
CA LYS A 25 11.64 11.40 -18.65
C LYS A 25 11.05 12.79 -18.96
N LYS A 26 10.09 12.88 -19.89
CA LYS A 26 9.40 14.15 -20.21
C LYS A 26 8.55 14.69 -19.05
N ARG A 27 7.90 13.80 -18.28
CA ARG A 27 7.16 14.20 -17.07
C ARG A 27 8.10 14.72 -15.98
N SER A 28 9.25 14.06 -15.78
CA SER A 28 10.26 14.46 -14.79
C SER A 28 10.94 15.81 -15.12
N ILE A 29 11.12 16.15 -16.41
CA ILE A 29 11.71 17.42 -16.85
C ILE A 29 10.76 18.62 -16.68
N TYR A 30 9.44 18.42 -16.74
CA TYR A 30 8.46 19.51 -16.56
C TYR A 30 8.38 20.02 -15.12
N TYR A 31 8.77 19.21 -14.12
CA TYR A 31 8.83 19.61 -12.71
C TYR A 31 10.12 20.37 -12.34
N LEU A 32 11.12 20.41 -13.24
CA LEU A 32 12.40 21.09 -13.00
C LEU A 32 12.46 22.53 -13.56
N LEU A 33 11.38 23.04 -14.17
CA LEU A 33 11.38 24.30 -14.95
C LEU A 33 10.41 25.39 -14.45
N ILE A 34 9.97 25.33 -13.19
CA ILE A 34 9.23 26.45 -12.57
C ILE A 34 9.95 26.89 -11.30
N PHE A 35 10.97 27.74 -11.47
CA PHE A 35 11.50 28.58 -10.41
C PHE A 35 12.01 29.89 -11.01
N CYS A 36 11.80 31.00 -10.27
CA CYS A 36 12.14 32.41 -10.54
C CYS A 36 10.97 33.27 -11.08
N LEU A 37 10.39 34.15 -10.25
CA LEU A 37 10.88 35.51 -10.01
C LEU A 37 9.97 36.27 -9.01
N GLY A 38 10.56 37.06 -8.12
CA GLY A 38 9.83 38.07 -7.33
C GLY A 38 10.59 38.53 -6.09
N LEU A 39 11.49 39.52 -6.24
CA LEU A 39 12.24 40.15 -5.14
C LEU A 39 11.60 41.48 -4.70
N ALA A 40 11.67 41.70 -3.37
CA ALA A 40 11.82 42.96 -2.61
C ALA A 40 10.66 43.96 -2.55
N VAL A 41 10.32 44.48 -1.35
CA VAL A 41 10.96 45.61 -0.63
C VAL A 41 10.55 45.56 0.84
N GLY A 42 11.47 45.88 1.76
CA GLY A 42 11.24 45.89 3.20
C GLY A 42 10.78 47.24 3.77
N ALA A 43 10.34 47.20 5.03
CA ALA A 43 10.42 48.32 5.98
C ALA A 43 10.40 47.77 7.41
N SER A 44 11.34 48.25 8.21
CA SER A 44 11.51 48.00 9.64
C SER A 44 10.53 48.83 10.45
N CYS A 45 9.95 48.29 11.52
CA CYS A 45 9.56 49.05 12.71
C CYS A 45 9.40 48.11 13.92
N THR A 46 10.05 48.47 15.03
CA THR A 46 10.10 47.72 16.29
C THR A 46 9.02 48.12 17.30
N THR A 47 8.71 47.16 18.18
CA THR A 47 8.03 47.18 19.50
C THR A 47 6.53 47.47 19.59
N GLN A 48 5.76 46.48 20.07
CA GLN A 48 5.24 46.47 21.45
C GLN A 48 4.59 45.11 21.77
N GLU A 49 4.97 44.52 22.91
CA GLU A 49 4.24 43.40 23.53
C GLU A 49 2.88 43.90 24.03
N THR A 50 1.82 43.30 23.50
CA THR A 50 0.51 43.30 24.14
C THR A 50 0.09 41.84 24.28
N SER A 51 0.14 41.33 25.51
CA SER A 51 -0.42 40.03 25.86
C SER A 51 -1.94 40.08 25.73
N ASN A 52 -2.45 39.62 24.58
CA ASN A 52 -3.86 39.26 24.45
C ASN A 52 -4.15 38.01 25.29
N PRO A 53 -5.34 37.89 25.89
CA PRO A 53 -5.71 36.72 26.67
C PRO A 53 -5.77 35.51 25.74
N THR A 54 -4.89 34.53 25.97
CA THR A 54 -4.86 33.26 25.24
C THR A 54 -6.19 32.56 25.47
N THR A 55 -7.03 32.56 24.45
CA THR A 55 -8.11 31.57 24.30
C THR A 55 -7.43 30.21 24.29
N PRO A 56 -7.96 29.14 24.92
CA PRO A 56 -7.28 27.84 24.88
C PRO A 56 -7.07 27.46 23.41
N GLU A 57 -5.83 27.39 22.95
CA GLU A 57 -5.52 26.86 21.63
C GLU A 57 -5.99 25.41 21.64
N ASP A 58 -7.09 25.17 20.93
CA ASP A 58 -7.57 23.83 20.63
C ASP A 58 -6.52 23.21 19.71
N ASN A 59 -5.52 22.56 20.31
CA ASN A 59 -4.39 22.06 19.56
C ASN A 59 -4.80 20.76 18.86
N PHE A 60 -5.19 20.92 17.59
CA PHE A 60 -5.55 19.82 16.69
C PHE A 60 -4.36 18.93 16.30
N GLU A 61 -3.13 19.29 16.68
CA GLU A 61 -1.91 18.59 16.31
C GLU A 61 -1.11 18.08 17.53
N VAL A 62 -0.71 16.81 17.50
CA VAL A 62 0.12 16.17 18.53
C VAL A 62 1.41 15.67 17.88
N VAL A 63 2.55 16.25 18.27
CA VAL A 63 3.88 15.84 17.76
C VAL A 63 4.50 14.79 18.67
N LEU A 64 4.96 13.68 18.08
CA LEU A 64 5.54 12.52 18.74
C LEU A 64 6.99 12.32 18.27
N GLU A 65 7.95 12.58 19.14
CA GLU A 65 9.39 12.45 18.87
C GLU A 65 9.95 11.18 19.52
N ASN A 66 10.35 10.19 18.71
CA ASN A 66 10.85 8.88 19.18
C ASN A 66 9.97 8.28 20.30
N TYR A 67 8.66 8.31 20.06
CA TYR A 67 7.66 7.99 21.05
C TYR A 67 7.56 6.48 21.30
N ARG A 68 7.40 6.13 22.58
CA ARG A 68 7.24 4.76 23.02
C ARG A 68 6.13 4.69 24.04
N LEU A 69 5.13 3.83 23.78
CA LEU A 69 4.03 3.63 24.71
C LEU A 69 4.55 3.14 26.08
N THR A 70 3.99 3.68 27.15
CA THR A 70 4.23 3.23 28.53
C THR A 70 3.04 2.49 29.15
N GLY A 71 1.92 2.45 28.43
CA GLY A 71 0.67 1.80 28.79
C GLY A 71 -0.20 1.62 27.54
N ASP A 72 -1.36 1.01 27.69
CA ASP A 72 -2.39 1.04 26.64
C ASP A 72 -2.80 2.48 26.36
N GLU A 73 -2.89 2.83 25.08
CA GLU A 73 -3.26 4.17 24.64
C GLU A 73 -4.39 4.10 23.61
N THR A 74 -5.28 5.08 23.70
CA THR A 74 -6.27 5.36 22.67
C THR A 74 -6.11 6.82 22.28
N TRP A 75 -5.78 7.05 21.02
CA TRP A 75 -5.67 8.40 20.47
C TRP A 75 -7.05 9.03 20.32
N GLU A 76 -7.06 10.36 20.22
CA GLU A 76 -8.28 11.14 20.06
C GLU A 76 -8.63 11.24 18.58
N SER A 77 -9.90 11.04 18.24
CA SER A 77 -10.43 11.29 16.89
C SER A 77 -10.37 12.78 16.54
N GLU A 78 -10.47 13.12 15.25
CA GLU A 78 -10.39 14.51 14.74
C GLU A 78 -9.06 15.23 15.06
N LYS A 79 -8.01 14.48 15.42
CA LYS A 79 -6.67 15.02 15.62
C LYS A 79 -5.70 14.56 14.56
N THR A 80 -4.69 15.39 14.35
CA THR A 80 -3.49 15.07 13.58
C THR A 80 -2.37 14.68 14.54
N TYR A 81 -1.78 13.51 14.35
CA TYR A 81 -0.58 13.07 15.04
C TYR A 81 0.59 13.13 14.07
N VAL A 82 1.67 13.81 14.42
CA VAL A 82 2.89 13.89 13.61
C VAL A 82 3.98 13.07 14.27
N VAL A 83 4.42 11.99 13.63
CA VAL A 83 5.44 11.08 14.15
C VAL A 83 6.78 11.39 13.52
N HIS A 84 7.76 11.73 14.35
CA HIS A 84 9.15 11.90 13.97
C HIS A 84 10.01 10.82 14.66
N GLY A 85 10.86 10.15 13.86
CA GLY A 85 11.63 9.00 14.33
C GLY A 85 10.75 7.76 14.53
N THR A 86 10.92 7.06 15.64
CA THR A 86 10.24 5.79 15.90
C THR A 86 8.99 5.97 16.74
N LEU A 87 7.89 5.31 16.37
CA LEU A 87 6.75 5.02 17.26
C LEU A 87 6.81 3.55 17.65
N GLU A 88 7.11 3.24 18.91
CA GLU A 88 7.16 1.85 19.40
C GLU A 88 5.92 1.51 20.23
N ILE A 89 5.23 0.44 19.82
CA ILE A 89 4.15 -0.22 20.56
C ILE A 89 4.72 -1.50 21.16
N PRO A 90 5.08 -1.51 22.46
CA PRO A 90 5.74 -2.63 23.11
C PRO A 90 4.82 -3.85 23.25
N ARG A 91 5.42 -5.00 23.59
CA ARG A 91 4.67 -6.17 24.03
C ARG A 91 3.74 -5.82 25.19
N ASP A 92 2.58 -6.48 25.24
CA ASP A 92 1.55 -6.33 26.26
C ASP A 92 0.89 -4.94 26.30
N MET A 93 1.15 -4.11 25.28
CA MET A 93 0.51 -2.80 25.10
C MET A 93 -0.35 -2.78 23.84
N THR A 94 -1.40 -1.99 23.89
CA THR A 94 -2.31 -1.75 22.78
C THR A 94 -2.29 -0.27 22.40
N LEU A 95 -2.13 0.01 21.11
CA LEU A 95 -2.46 1.31 20.54
C LEU A 95 -3.76 1.23 19.74
N ASN A 96 -4.74 2.06 20.11
CA ASN A 96 -5.97 2.26 19.35
C ASN A 96 -5.94 3.62 18.65
N ILE A 97 -6.03 3.62 17.32
CA ILE A 97 -6.13 4.82 16.49
C ILE A 97 -7.55 4.85 15.90
N PRO A 98 -8.48 5.65 16.47
CA PRO A 98 -9.87 5.63 16.04
C PRO A 98 -10.09 6.29 14.66
N PRO A 99 -11.22 6.01 13.98
CA PRO A 99 -11.65 6.77 12.81
C PRO A 99 -11.64 8.28 13.05
N GLY A 100 -11.37 9.05 11.99
CA GLY A 100 -11.22 10.52 12.07
C GLY A 100 -9.82 11.00 12.44
N THR A 101 -8.90 10.08 12.72
CA THR A 101 -7.50 10.42 13.01
C THR A 101 -6.69 10.58 11.73
N THR A 102 -5.85 11.60 11.67
CA THR A 102 -4.78 11.71 10.67
C THR A 102 -3.43 11.48 11.34
N VAL A 103 -2.57 10.67 10.74
CA VAL A 103 -1.21 10.43 11.21
C VAL A 103 -0.26 10.76 10.08
N LYS A 104 0.61 11.74 10.33
CA LYS A 104 1.65 12.17 9.40
C LYS A 104 3.00 11.65 9.87
N PHE A 105 3.76 11.09 8.96
CA PHE A 105 5.06 10.51 9.23
C PHE A 105 6.15 11.40 8.65
N GLY A 106 7.06 11.86 9.52
CA GLY A 106 8.26 12.54 9.09
C GLY A 106 9.19 11.62 8.31
N ARG A 107 10.23 12.20 7.70
CA ARG A 107 11.16 11.45 6.87
C ARG A 107 11.79 10.26 7.62
N ASN A 108 11.74 9.08 7.02
CA ASN A 108 12.22 7.81 7.62
C ASN A 108 11.52 7.42 8.93
N ALA A 109 10.40 8.04 9.30
CA ALA A 109 9.67 7.64 10.49
C ALA A 109 9.16 6.20 10.34
N PHE A 110 9.10 5.49 11.46
CA PHE A 110 8.90 4.05 11.47
C PHE A 110 8.06 3.63 12.68
N VAL A 111 7.02 2.84 12.45
CA VAL A 111 6.21 2.27 13.53
C VAL A 111 6.66 0.84 13.77
N THR A 112 7.06 0.51 14.99
CA THR A 112 7.39 -0.86 15.40
C THR A 112 6.30 -1.39 16.32
N VAL A 113 5.63 -2.46 15.88
CA VAL A 113 4.56 -3.12 16.62
C VAL A 113 5.10 -4.43 17.20
N LYS A 114 5.25 -4.48 18.53
CA LYS A 114 5.54 -5.69 19.32
C LYS A 114 4.34 -6.14 20.15
N GLY A 115 3.40 -5.23 20.40
CA GLY A 115 2.12 -5.47 21.06
C GLY A 115 0.97 -5.57 20.06
N ILE A 116 -0.12 -4.85 20.32
CA ILE A 116 -1.34 -4.85 19.50
C ILE A 116 -1.56 -3.46 18.88
N LEU A 117 -1.87 -3.42 17.60
CA LEU A 117 -2.21 -2.19 16.88
C LEU A 117 -3.61 -2.31 16.24
N LYS A 118 -4.51 -1.42 16.63
CA LYS A 118 -5.89 -1.35 16.15
C LYS A 118 -6.11 0.00 15.48
N ILE A 119 -6.29 0.00 14.16
CA ILE A 119 -6.47 1.23 13.36
C ILE A 119 -7.85 1.23 12.70
N GLY A 120 -8.57 2.33 12.92
CA GLY A 120 -9.84 2.64 12.31
C GLY A 120 -11.02 1.87 12.91
N ALA A 121 -12.00 1.53 12.09
CA ALA A 121 -13.28 1.03 12.59
C ALA A 121 -13.14 -0.40 13.16
N PRO A 122 -13.66 -0.70 14.36
CA PRO A 122 -13.62 -2.05 14.92
C PRO A 122 -14.21 -3.10 13.97
N LEU A 123 -13.63 -4.29 13.91
CA LEU A 123 -14.10 -5.37 13.02
C LEU A 123 -15.56 -5.79 13.26
N ALA A 124 -16.08 -5.59 14.49
CA ALA A 124 -17.46 -5.88 14.85
C ALA A 124 -18.48 -4.84 14.33
N GLN A 125 -18.02 -3.65 13.92
CA GLN A 125 -18.89 -2.60 13.42
C GLN A 125 -19.33 -2.89 11.98
N ALA A 126 -20.63 -2.76 11.70
CA ALA A 126 -21.20 -3.11 10.40
C ALA A 126 -20.63 -2.29 9.23
N GLN A 127 -20.37 -0.99 9.43
CA GLN A 127 -19.93 -0.08 8.37
C GLN A 127 -18.78 0.82 8.81
N VAL A 128 -17.88 1.14 7.87
CA VAL A 128 -16.94 2.25 8.03
C VAL A 128 -17.67 3.53 7.67
N THR A 129 -17.73 4.47 8.61
CA THR A 129 -18.40 5.77 8.42
C THR A 129 -17.39 6.92 8.28
N GLN A 130 -16.15 6.68 8.68
CA GLN A 130 -15.08 7.67 8.66
C GLN A 130 -13.73 6.96 8.53
N LEU A 131 -12.76 7.62 7.90
CA LEU A 131 -11.45 7.05 7.58
C LEU A 131 -10.38 7.46 8.60
N VAL A 132 -9.33 6.65 8.67
CA VAL A 132 -8.02 7.06 9.21
C VAL A 132 -7.08 7.33 8.05
N TYR A 133 -6.30 8.41 8.13
CA TYR A 133 -5.29 8.73 7.11
C TYR A 133 -3.89 8.53 7.69
N LEU A 134 -3.08 7.69 7.03
CA LEU A 134 -1.67 7.45 7.34
C LEU A 134 -0.85 7.93 6.14
N THR A 135 -0.10 9.02 6.30
CA THR A 135 0.53 9.71 5.16
C THR A 135 1.85 10.38 5.52
N SER A 136 2.56 10.91 4.53
CA SER A 136 3.81 11.63 4.72
C SER A 136 3.57 13.05 5.25
N ASP A 137 4.45 13.53 6.13
CA ASP A 137 4.48 14.94 6.58
C ASP A 137 5.23 15.86 5.59
N ASN A 138 5.76 15.30 4.49
CA ASN A 138 6.55 16.05 3.52
C ASN A 138 5.67 16.95 2.63
N ILE A 139 6.21 18.11 2.26
CA ILE A 139 5.59 18.98 1.25
C ILE A 139 5.84 18.37 -0.13
N GLY A 140 4.77 17.89 -0.76
CA GLY A 140 4.86 17.15 -2.02
C GLY A 140 5.24 15.69 -1.77
N PRO A 141 4.35 14.92 -1.13
CA PRO A 141 4.67 13.59 -0.66
C PRO A 141 4.95 12.63 -1.82
N ALA A 142 5.88 11.69 -1.59
CA ALA A 142 6.31 10.71 -2.58
C ALA A 142 6.50 9.32 -1.92
N PRO A 143 6.32 8.22 -2.69
CA PRO A 143 6.63 6.88 -2.19
C PRO A 143 8.03 6.82 -1.57
N GLY A 144 8.14 6.22 -0.37
CA GLY A 144 9.40 6.09 0.36
C GLY A 144 9.73 7.26 1.30
N ASP A 145 8.81 8.20 1.51
CA ASP A 145 9.01 9.31 2.46
C ASP A 145 9.14 8.81 3.91
N TRP A 146 8.41 7.75 4.27
CA TRP A 146 8.47 7.11 5.58
C TRP A 146 8.58 5.59 5.44
N ASN A 147 9.12 4.93 6.47
CA ASN A 147 9.56 3.53 6.32
C ASN A 147 8.41 2.53 6.34
N GLY A 148 7.34 2.80 7.09
CA GLY A 148 6.22 1.87 7.22
C GLY A 148 5.79 1.53 8.64
N ILE A 149 4.80 0.64 8.73
CA ILE A 149 4.41 -0.05 9.96
C ILE A 149 4.96 -1.47 9.91
N PHE A 150 5.81 -1.78 10.86
CA PHE A 150 6.45 -3.08 10.99
C PHE A 150 5.86 -3.86 12.17
N PHE A 151 5.21 -4.99 11.87
CA PHE A 151 4.80 -5.97 12.87
C PHE A 151 5.95 -6.93 13.13
N ASP A 152 6.54 -6.83 14.32
CA ASP A 152 7.73 -7.57 14.73
C ASP A 152 7.35 -8.79 15.57
N HIS A 153 7.01 -9.89 14.90
CA HIS A 153 6.81 -11.20 15.53
C HIS A 153 5.88 -11.19 16.75
N THR A 154 4.82 -10.39 16.70
CA THR A 154 3.91 -10.20 17.84
C THR A 154 3.14 -11.47 18.17
N HIS A 155 2.87 -12.32 17.16
CA HIS A 155 1.97 -13.48 17.23
C HIS A 155 0.58 -13.15 17.79
N ASP A 156 0.21 -11.87 17.77
CA ASP A 156 -1.09 -11.42 18.24
C ASP A 156 -2.17 -11.72 17.19
N LEU A 157 -3.41 -11.91 17.67
CA LEU A 157 -4.57 -12.20 16.83
C LEU A 157 -5.58 -11.04 16.83
N GLU A 158 -5.23 -9.91 17.43
CA GLU A 158 -6.16 -8.80 17.70
C GLU A 158 -5.89 -7.56 16.84
N SER A 159 -4.70 -7.46 16.25
CA SER A 159 -4.33 -6.34 15.40
C SER A 159 -5.18 -6.32 14.14
N PHE A 160 -5.67 -5.12 13.81
CA PHE A 160 -6.40 -4.89 12.58
C PHE A 160 -6.16 -3.48 12.06
N ILE A 161 -6.30 -3.35 10.75
CA ILE A 161 -6.32 -2.09 10.04
C ILE A 161 -7.60 -2.10 9.21
N ARG A 162 -8.52 -1.18 9.49
CA ARG A 162 -9.81 -1.12 8.80
C ARG A 162 -10.31 0.29 8.58
N GLY A 163 -10.72 0.60 7.35
CA GLY A 163 -11.20 1.95 7.01
C GLY A 163 -10.04 2.95 7.00
N THR A 164 -8.91 2.56 6.42
CA THR A 164 -7.67 3.34 6.47
C THR A 164 -7.17 3.64 5.06
N VAL A 165 -6.67 4.86 4.86
CA VAL A 165 -5.92 5.26 3.67
C VAL A 165 -4.44 5.31 4.05
N ILE A 166 -3.59 4.56 3.35
CA ILE A 166 -2.15 4.46 3.63
C ILE A 166 -1.36 4.83 2.39
N GLU A 167 -0.52 5.86 2.51
CA GLU A 167 0.19 6.44 1.39
C GLU A 167 1.66 6.75 1.67
N TYR A 168 2.47 6.75 0.61
CA TYR A 168 3.83 7.29 0.57
C TYR A 168 4.86 6.56 1.43
N ALA A 169 4.59 5.32 1.84
CA ALA A 169 5.54 4.49 2.57
C ALA A 169 6.53 3.77 1.64
N THR A 170 7.69 3.40 2.16
CA THR A 170 8.57 2.38 1.57
C THR A 170 7.87 1.03 1.60
N VAL A 171 7.51 0.53 2.79
CA VAL A 171 6.66 -0.66 2.94
C VAL A 171 5.52 -0.30 3.88
N ALA A 172 4.32 -0.02 3.37
CA ALA A 172 3.22 0.48 4.18
C ALA A 172 2.90 -0.45 5.37
N LEU A 173 2.75 -1.74 5.10
CA LEU A 173 2.60 -2.78 6.11
C LEU A 173 3.65 -3.88 5.89
N ASP A 174 4.68 -3.94 6.75
CA ASP A 174 5.66 -5.03 6.81
C ASP A 174 5.27 -5.98 7.96
N VAL A 175 4.70 -7.13 7.62
CA VAL A 175 4.09 -8.04 8.59
C VAL A 175 4.94 -9.30 8.75
N LYS A 176 5.67 -9.41 9.87
CA LYS A 176 6.49 -10.59 10.19
C LYS A 176 5.82 -11.48 11.24
N THR A 177 5.49 -12.69 10.82
CA THR A 177 4.94 -13.81 11.63
C THR A 177 3.70 -13.51 12.49
N THR A 178 3.04 -12.38 12.25
CA THR A 178 1.76 -11.99 12.83
C THR A 178 0.67 -12.07 11.77
N SER A 179 -0.59 -12.24 12.15
CA SER A 179 -1.70 -12.42 11.20
C SER A 179 -2.81 -11.38 11.38
N PRO A 180 -2.51 -10.07 11.19
CA PRO A 180 -3.52 -9.03 11.34
C PRO A 180 -4.61 -9.14 10.25
N THR A 181 -5.77 -8.53 10.52
CA THR A 181 -6.78 -8.31 9.48
C THR A 181 -6.57 -6.95 8.83
N VAL A 182 -6.35 -6.92 7.52
CA VAL A 182 -6.29 -5.70 6.70
C VAL A 182 -7.52 -5.68 5.83
N ALA A 183 -8.49 -4.84 6.17
CA ALA A 183 -9.79 -4.85 5.50
C ALA A 183 -10.32 -3.46 5.18
N GLU A 184 -11.01 -3.29 4.05
CA GLU A 184 -11.70 -2.04 3.75
C GLU A 184 -10.74 -0.84 3.82
N CYS A 185 -9.55 -0.99 3.27
CA CYS A 185 -8.52 0.04 3.20
C CYS A 185 -8.24 0.49 1.76
N THR A 186 -7.63 1.65 1.61
CA THR A 186 -7.00 2.10 0.37
C THR A 186 -5.50 2.23 0.60
N LEU A 187 -4.70 1.41 -0.06
CA LEU A 187 -3.23 1.47 0.01
C LEU A 187 -2.71 1.92 -1.36
N ARG A 188 -2.18 3.15 -1.43
CA ARG A 188 -1.75 3.73 -2.70
C ARG A 188 -0.48 4.57 -2.61
N PHE A 189 0.25 4.68 -3.71
CA PHE A 189 1.48 5.45 -3.78
C PHE A 189 2.54 5.01 -2.75
N ASN A 190 2.61 3.72 -2.43
CA ASN A 190 3.68 3.12 -1.65
C ASN A 190 4.65 2.41 -2.59
N GLU A 191 5.90 2.18 -2.17
CA GLU A 191 6.77 1.28 -2.94
C GLU A 191 6.23 -0.15 -2.82
N THR A 192 6.02 -0.64 -1.60
CA THR A 192 5.28 -1.89 -1.32
C THR A 192 4.08 -1.60 -0.42
N ALA A 193 2.88 -1.99 -0.84
CA ALA A 193 1.67 -1.74 -0.04
C ALA A 193 1.60 -2.71 1.16
N ILE A 194 1.74 -4.01 0.91
CA ILE A 194 1.70 -5.04 1.96
C ILE A 194 2.80 -6.07 1.70
N ALA A 195 3.69 -6.29 2.67
CA ALA A 195 4.61 -7.40 2.69
C ALA A 195 4.20 -8.38 3.81
N LEU A 196 3.94 -9.64 3.44
CA LEU A 196 3.54 -10.69 4.35
C LEU A 196 4.67 -11.71 4.43
N ASP A 197 5.46 -11.66 5.50
CA ASP A 197 6.60 -12.57 5.73
C ASP A 197 6.30 -13.49 6.91
N GLY A 198 6.03 -14.77 6.65
CA GLY A 198 5.62 -15.68 7.71
C GLY A 198 4.19 -15.48 8.21
N SER A 199 3.34 -14.72 7.50
CA SER A 199 2.03 -14.24 7.97
C SER A 199 0.84 -14.95 7.32
N ASP A 200 -0.20 -15.26 8.11
CA ASP A 200 -1.51 -15.75 7.66
C ASP A 200 -2.57 -14.62 7.63
N ALA A 201 -2.12 -13.37 7.42
CA ALA A 201 -2.99 -12.20 7.41
C ALA A 201 -4.20 -12.37 6.48
N ARG A 202 -5.31 -11.75 6.88
CA ARG A 202 -6.53 -11.64 6.06
C ARG A 202 -6.55 -10.29 5.38
N VAL A 203 -6.32 -10.27 4.07
CA VAL A 203 -6.33 -9.07 3.23
C VAL A 203 -7.59 -9.09 2.36
N ARG A 204 -8.59 -8.25 2.70
CA ARG A 204 -9.89 -8.28 2.03
C ARG A 204 -10.57 -6.93 1.81
N TYR A 205 -11.33 -6.78 0.72
CA TYR A 205 -12.10 -5.56 0.43
C TYR A 205 -11.22 -4.30 0.39
N ASN A 206 -9.96 -4.42 -0.03
CA ASN A 206 -9.05 -3.29 -0.13
C ASN A 206 -8.91 -2.82 -1.57
N ASP A 207 -8.72 -1.52 -1.75
CA ASP A 207 -8.17 -0.95 -2.97
C ASP A 207 -6.65 -0.81 -2.80
N ILE A 208 -5.88 -1.66 -3.47
CA ILE A 208 -4.41 -1.70 -3.46
C ILE A 208 -3.94 -1.22 -4.83
N VAL A 209 -3.70 0.09 -4.94
CA VAL A 209 -3.57 0.74 -6.25
C VAL A 209 -2.39 1.68 -6.36
N ASP A 210 -1.80 1.81 -7.55
CA ASP A 210 -0.73 2.78 -7.82
C ASP A 210 0.51 2.61 -6.89
N ASN A 211 0.88 1.37 -6.56
CA ASN A 211 2.11 1.02 -5.83
C ASN A 211 3.14 0.35 -6.76
N SER A 212 4.41 0.28 -6.37
CA SER A 212 5.37 -0.56 -7.14
C SER A 212 5.02 -2.05 -6.97
N ILE A 213 4.78 -2.49 -5.74
CA ILE A 213 4.27 -3.83 -5.40
C ILE A 213 3.00 -3.69 -4.58
N GLY A 214 1.90 -4.32 -5.02
CA GLY A 214 0.65 -4.35 -4.28
C GLY A 214 0.75 -5.22 -3.03
N VAL A 215 0.88 -6.54 -3.23
CA VAL A 215 1.06 -7.51 -2.14
C VAL A 215 2.27 -8.39 -2.42
N SER A 216 3.20 -8.48 -1.48
CA SER A 216 4.30 -9.42 -1.48
C SER A 216 4.03 -10.52 -0.45
N THR A 217 4.22 -11.79 -0.83
CA THR A 217 4.06 -12.93 0.08
C THR A 217 5.34 -13.73 0.16
N ILE A 218 5.89 -13.87 1.37
CA ILE A 218 7.22 -14.42 1.66
C ILE A 218 7.09 -15.48 2.76
N GLY A 219 7.94 -16.49 2.69
CA GLY A 219 8.04 -17.52 3.71
C GLY A 219 7.49 -18.86 3.25
N ARG A 220 8.15 -19.94 3.72
CA ARG A 220 7.67 -21.30 3.48
C ARG A 220 6.66 -21.61 4.58
N GLN A 221 5.50 -22.15 4.21
CA GLN A 221 4.44 -22.60 5.13
C GLN A 221 3.48 -21.52 5.67
N THR A 222 3.26 -20.44 4.91
CA THR A 222 2.29 -19.38 5.23
C THR A 222 1.03 -19.50 4.38
N LEU A 223 -0.13 -19.22 4.97
CA LEU A 223 -1.46 -19.34 4.39
C LEU A 223 -2.20 -17.98 4.36
N PRO A 224 -1.60 -16.88 3.84
CA PRO A 224 -2.29 -15.61 3.77
C PRO A 224 -3.53 -15.72 2.86
N ARG A 225 -4.58 -15.00 3.23
CA ARG A 225 -5.85 -14.99 2.48
C ARG A 225 -6.04 -13.62 1.85
N ILE A 226 -5.90 -13.56 0.54
CA ILE A 226 -6.01 -12.35 -0.28
C ILE A 226 -7.28 -12.49 -1.12
N GLU A 227 -8.36 -11.86 -0.69
CA GLU A 227 -9.68 -12.05 -1.29
C GLU A 227 -10.47 -10.77 -1.45
N LYS A 228 -11.25 -10.66 -2.54
CA LYS A 228 -12.15 -9.52 -2.74
C LYS A 228 -11.45 -8.17 -2.70
N ASN A 229 -10.22 -8.08 -3.18
CA ASN A 229 -9.49 -6.82 -3.31
C ASN A 229 -9.55 -6.31 -4.76
N ASN A 230 -9.45 -5.00 -4.93
CA ASN A 230 -9.02 -4.40 -6.20
C ASN A 230 -7.51 -4.18 -6.12
N ILE A 231 -6.74 -4.96 -6.86
CA ILE A 231 -5.28 -4.82 -6.96
C ILE A 231 -4.97 -4.36 -8.38
N ALA A 232 -4.80 -3.06 -8.56
CA ALA A 232 -4.77 -2.46 -9.89
C ALA A 232 -3.75 -1.33 -10.03
N LYS A 233 -3.23 -1.12 -11.25
CA LYS A 233 -2.26 -0.04 -11.55
C LYS A 233 -0.95 -0.11 -10.76
N ASN A 234 -0.62 -1.27 -10.21
CA ASN A 234 0.68 -1.50 -9.61
C ASN A 234 1.68 -1.91 -10.70
N GLU A 235 2.99 -1.72 -10.48
CA GLU A 235 3.98 -2.37 -11.36
C GLU A 235 3.83 -3.89 -11.24
N THR A 236 3.81 -4.42 -10.02
CA THR A 236 3.45 -5.82 -9.74
C THR A 236 2.26 -5.86 -8.80
N GLY A 237 1.15 -6.47 -9.21
CA GLY A 237 -0.04 -6.63 -8.37
C GLY A 237 0.26 -7.52 -7.17
N ILE A 238 0.61 -8.78 -7.43
CA ILE A 238 1.01 -9.74 -6.41
C ILE A 238 2.38 -10.32 -6.76
N PHE A 239 3.35 -10.15 -5.87
CA PHE A 239 4.64 -10.83 -5.92
C PHE A 239 4.62 -12.02 -4.95
N CYS A 240 4.66 -13.23 -5.48
CA CYS A 240 4.39 -14.44 -4.71
C CYS A 240 5.64 -15.31 -4.58
N GLU A 241 6.15 -15.44 -3.36
CA GLU A 241 7.28 -16.29 -3.00
C GLU A 241 6.85 -17.48 -2.10
N ASN A 242 5.56 -17.78 -2.07
CA ASN A 242 4.99 -19.00 -1.50
C ASN A 242 3.88 -19.56 -2.40
N VAL A 243 3.45 -20.80 -2.14
CA VAL A 243 2.39 -21.47 -2.94
C VAL A 243 1.15 -21.86 -2.15
N GLN A 244 1.05 -21.37 -0.93
CA GLN A 244 -0.02 -21.71 0.01
C GLN A 244 -1.01 -20.56 0.23
N SER A 245 -0.68 -19.38 -0.30
CA SER A 245 -1.58 -18.22 -0.33
C SER A 245 -2.92 -18.57 -1.00
N THR A 246 -4.02 -18.27 -0.34
CA THR A 246 -5.34 -18.29 -0.98
C THR A 246 -5.57 -16.96 -1.67
N ILE A 247 -5.54 -16.95 -3.01
CA ILE A 247 -5.71 -15.75 -3.84
C ILE A 247 -6.91 -15.96 -4.76
N GLN A 248 -8.07 -15.44 -4.36
CA GLN A 248 -9.32 -15.66 -5.09
C GLN A 248 -10.29 -14.49 -4.95
N HIS A 249 -11.19 -14.34 -5.91
CA HIS A 249 -12.20 -13.28 -5.92
C HIS A 249 -11.63 -11.87 -5.94
N ASN A 250 -10.42 -11.66 -6.44
CA ASN A 250 -9.82 -10.33 -6.60
C ASN A 250 -10.00 -9.81 -8.03
N ASN A 251 -9.98 -8.49 -8.18
CA ASN A 251 -9.77 -7.81 -9.45
C ASN A 251 -8.29 -7.47 -9.60
N LEU A 252 -7.58 -8.17 -10.48
CA LEU A 252 -6.14 -8.06 -10.74
C LEU A 252 -5.88 -7.38 -12.10
N ASN A 253 -6.33 -6.13 -12.27
CA ASN A 253 -6.38 -5.48 -13.58
C ASN A 253 -5.45 -4.26 -13.69
N ALA A 254 -5.01 -3.94 -14.92
CA ALA A 254 -4.20 -2.76 -15.20
C ALA A 254 -2.87 -2.65 -14.42
N ASN A 255 -2.38 -3.74 -13.83
CA ASN A 255 -1.01 -3.83 -13.36
C ASN A 255 -0.07 -4.05 -14.56
N ILE A 256 1.21 -3.72 -14.45
CA ILE A 256 2.18 -4.13 -15.49
C ILE A 256 2.28 -5.67 -15.48
N PHE A 257 2.39 -6.25 -14.29
CA PHE A 257 2.24 -7.68 -14.06
C PHE A 257 1.19 -7.89 -12.97
N ALA A 258 0.12 -8.61 -13.26
CA ALA A 258 -0.93 -8.93 -12.29
C ALA A 258 -0.38 -9.84 -11.18
N LEU A 259 0.41 -10.86 -11.56
CA LEU A 259 1.04 -11.78 -10.62
C LEU A 259 2.44 -12.17 -11.12
N ARG A 260 3.39 -12.21 -10.20
CA ARG A 260 4.74 -12.74 -10.44
C ARG A 260 5.03 -13.85 -9.44
N LEU A 261 5.23 -15.07 -9.92
CA LEU A 261 5.60 -16.22 -9.10
C LEU A 261 7.13 -16.36 -9.07
N ASN A 262 7.73 -16.46 -7.88
CA ASN A 262 9.19 -16.59 -7.72
C ASN A 262 9.58 -17.82 -6.88
N VAL A 263 8.85 -18.92 -7.05
CA VAL A 263 9.10 -20.21 -6.40
C VAL A 263 8.99 -21.36 -7.38
N LYS A 264 9.62 -22.48 -7.04
CA LYS A 264 9.72 -23.70 -7.88
C LYS A 264 8.43 -24.51 -7.99
N PHE A 265 7.43 -24.18 -7.19
CA PHE A 265 6.20 -24.96 -7.06
C PHE A 265 5.06 -24.24 -7.74
N ASP A 266 4.09 -25.01 -8.21
CA ASP A 266 2.90 -24.46 -8.83
C ASP A 266 1.99 -23.79 -7.80
N LEU A 267 1.31 -22.72 -8.22
CA LEU A 267 0.38 -21.95 -7.40
C LEU A 267 -1.00 -21.95 -8.05
N VAL A 268 -2.05 -22.15 -7.26
CA VAL A 268 -3.45 -22.11 -7.72
C VAL A 268 -4.07 -20.75 -7.37
N VAL A 269 -4.54 -20.01 -8.38
CA VAL A 269 -5.02 -18.61 -8.26
C VAL A 269 -6.35 -18.42 -9.00
N ILE A 270 -7.39 -19.08 -8.50
CA ILE A 270 -8.68 -19.22 -9.18
C ILE A 270 -9.71 -18.16 -8.77
N ASN A 271 -10.77 -18.05 -9.56
CA ASN A 271 -11.93 -17.17 -9.36
C ASN A 271 -11.57 -15.68 -9.26
N ASN A 272 -10.48 -15.26 -9.88
CA ASN A 272 -10.10 -13.84 -9.99
C ASN A 272 -10.53 -13.29 -11.35
N TRP A 273 -10.70 -11.97 -11.43
CA TRP A 273 -10.75 -11.25 -12.69
C TRP A 273 -9.37 -10.68 -13.01
N TRP A 274 -8.82 -10.97 -14.17
CA TRP A 274 -7.46 -10.57 -14.56
C TRP A 274 -7.42 -9.30 -15.43
N GLY A 275 -8.54 -8.61 -15.57
CA GLY A 275 -8.69 -7.45 -16.46
C GLY A 275 -9.08 -7.80 -17.89
N HIS A 276 -9.04 -9.10 -18.26
CA HIS A 276 -9.46 -9.62 -19.56
C HIS A 276 -10.12 -10.99 -19.40
N SER A 277 -10.83 -11.46 -20.43
CA SER A 277 -11.43 -12.80 -20.51
C SER A 277 -10.75 -13.69 -21.58
N ASP A 278 -9.61 -13.25 -22.12
CA ASP A 278 -8.84 -13.98 -23.14
C ASP A 278 -7.64 -14.59 -22.43
N PRO A 279 -7.51 -15.93 -22.39
CA PRO A 279 -6.39 -16.60 -21.73
C PRO A 279 -5.01 -16.12 -22.19
N THR A 280 -4.88 -15.65 -23.44
CA THR A 280 -3.60 -15.12 -23.96
C THR A 280 -3.24 -13.81 -23.28
N GLU A 281 -4.21 -12.89 -23.15
CA GLU A 281 -4.00 -11.61 -22.46
C GLU A 281 -3.80 -11.80 -20.95
N ILE A 282 -4.46 -12.81 -20.36
CA ILE A 282 -4.26 -13.19 -18.96
C ILE A 282 -2.84 -13.74 -18.75
N ALA A 283 -2.38 -14.63 -19.62
CA ALA A 283 -1.03 -15.17 -19.54
C ALA A 283 0.04 -14.07 -19.66
N ASN A 284 -0.16 -13.05 -20.50
CA ASN A 284 0.79 -11.94 -20.67
C ASN A 284 1.04 -11.10 -19.41
N VAL A 285 0.10 -11.10 -18.45
CA VAL A 285 0.23 -10.35 -17.19
C VAL A 285 0.67 -11.23 -16.01
N ILE A 286 0.88 -12.53 -16.23
CA ILE A 286 1.38 -13.47 -15.25
C ILE A 286 2.84 -13.78 -15.60
N ILE A 287 3.74 -13.72 -14.62
CA ILE A 287 5.09 -14.23 -14.77
C ILE A 287 5.24 -15.53 -13.99
N ASP A 288 5.54 -16.62 -14.70
CA ASP A 288 5.71 -17.95 -14.11
C ASP A 288 6.65 -18.86 -14.92
N GLY A 289 6.62 -20.17 -14.65
CA GLY A 289 7.43 -21.19 -15.32
C GLY A 289 7.07 -21.44 -16.80
N GLY A 290 5.96 -20.88 -17.28
CA GLY A 290 5.52 -20.91 -18.68
C GLY A 290 6.26 -19.91 -19.57
N ASP A 291 7.00 -18.94 -18.99
CA ASP A 291 7.66 -17.86 -19.73
C ASP A 291 9.11 -18.17 -20.12
N PRO A 292 9.39 -18.66 -21.35
CA PRO A 292 10.70 -19.19 -21.73
C PRO A 292 11.84 -18.16 -21.75
N GLY A 293 11.51 -16.85 -21.76
CA GLY A 293 12.47 -15.75 -21.84
C GLY A 293 12.98 -15.22 -20.49
N LEU A 294 12.41 -15.67 -19.37
CA LEU A 294 12.67 -15.10 -18.03
C LEU A 294 13.51 -16.02 -17.12
N ILE A 295 13.93 -17.19 -17.63
CA ILE A 295 14.32 -18.32 -16.78
C ILE A 295 15.84 -18.49 -16.69
N ALA A 296 16.46 -17.85 -15.71
CA ALA A 296 17.74 -18.32 -15.13
C ALA A 296 17.53 -19.27 -13.93
N LYS A 297 16.28 -19.41 -13.46
CA LYS A 297 15.90 -20.10 -12.21
C LYS A 297 14.64 -20.93 -12.45
N GLN A 298 14.62 -22.18 -11.99
CA GLN A 298 13.43 -23.04 -12.03
C GLN A 298 12.28 -22.38 -11.23
N ILE A 299 11.18 -22.05 -11.89
CA ILE A 299 9.96 -21.44 -11.32
C ILE A 299 8.76 -22.35 -11.69
N GLY A 300 7.76 -22.47 -10.83
CA GLY A 300 6.53 -23.24 -11.07
C GLY A 300 5.50 -22.48 -11.92
N THR A 301 4.37 -23.09 -12.22
CA THR A 301 3.31 -22.49 -13.05
C THR A 301 2.13 -21.99 -12.21
N VAL A 302 1.45 -20.95 -12.68
CA VAL A 302 0.24 -20.41 -12.07
C VAL A 302 -0.99 -21.01 -12.74
N HIS A 303 -1.78 -21.75 -11.97
CA HIS A 303 -3.07 -22.30 -12.40
C HIS A 303 -4.18 -21.31 -12.06
N TYR A 304 -4.59 -20.50 -13.03
CA TYR A 304 -5.54 -19.40 -12.83
C TYR A 304 -6.99 -19.71 -13.26
N GLU A 305 -7.26 -20.91 -13.77
CA GLU A 305 -8.61 -21.35 -14.15
C GLU A 305 -9.32 -22.12 -13.01
N PRO A 306 -10.63 -21.89 -12.79
CA PRO A 306 -11.48 -20.94 -13.51
C PRO A 306 -11.16 -19.47 -13.15
N PHE A 307 -11.37 -18.55 -14.08
CA PHE A 307 -11.34 -17.10 -13.84
C PHE A 307 -12.72 -16.49 -14.17
N THR A 308 -12.95 -15.23 -13.78
CA THR A 308 -14.21 -14.54 -14.09
C THR A 308 -14.07 -13.70 -15.36
N ASP A 309 -15.11 -13.67 -16.19
CA ASP A 309 -15.10 -12.90 -17.46
C ASP A 309 -15.26 -11.39 -17.28
N ALA A 310 -15.71 -10.97 -16.09
CA ALA A 310 -15.99 -9.58 -15.77
C ALA A 310 -15.46 -9.22 -14.39
N ARG A 311 -15.34 -7.91 -14.16
CA ARG A 311 -14.98 -7.32 -12.88
C ARG A 311 -15.92 -7.82 -11.77
N ILE A 312 -15.33 -8.23 -10.66
CA ILE A 312 -16.01 -8.63 -9.44
C ILE A 312 -16.51 -7.37 -8.74
N VAL A 313 -17.83 -7.20 -8.66
CA VAL A 313 -18.45 -5.93 -8.23
C VAL A 313 -18.37 -5.70 -6.72
N ASP A 314 -18.32 -6.76 -5.91
CA ASP A 314 -18.22 -6.70 -4.45
C ASP A 314 -16.78 -6.77 -3.93
N ALA A 315 -15.80 -6.64 -4.83
CA ALA A 315 -14.38 -6.55 -4.48
C ALA A 315 -13.88 -5.11 -4.40
N GLY A 316 -12.93 -4.89 -3.49
CA GLY A 316 -12.30 -3.63 -3.16
C GLY A 316 -13.03 -2.81 -2.10
N PHE A 317 -12.61 -1.56 -1.96
CA PHE A 317 -13.10 -0.68 -0.91
C PHE A 317 -14.60 -0.36 -1.12
N PRO A 318 -15.49 -0.71 -0.17
CA PRO A 318 -16.92 -0.68 -0.42
C PRO A 318 -17.58 0.70 -0.19
N TYR A 319 -16.83 1.71 0.28
CA TYR A 319 -17.37 3.03 0.64
C TYR A 319 -16.75 4.18 -0.20
N PRO A 320 -16.83 4.16 -1.54
CA PRO A 320 -16.13 5.13 -2.40
C PRO A 320 -16.50 6.60 -2.12
N THR A 321 -17.68 6.86 -1.55
CA THR A 321 -18.09 8.21 -1.13
C THR A 321 -17.20 8.80 -0.03
N LEU A 322 -16.57 7.96 0.80
CA LEU A 322 -15.61 8.41 1.82
C LEU A 322 -14.27 8.84 1.23
N LEU A 323 -13.94 8.42 0.00
CA LEU A 323 -12.71 8.82 -0.70
C LEU A 323 -12.90 10.08 -1.55
N ALA A 324 -14.11 10.62 -1.64
CA ALA A 324 -14.40 11.78 -2.49
C ALA A 324 -13.63 13.05 -2.07
N GLU A 325 -13.17 13.10 -0.82
CA GLU A 325 -12.36 14.21 -0.29
C GLU A 325 -10.90 14.15 -0.73
N LEU A 326 -10.39 12.98 -1.12
CA LEU A 326 -9.02 12.77 -1.62
C LEU A 326 -8.81 13.21 -3.08
N ALA A 327 -9.87 13.61 -3.77
CA ALA A 327 -9.85 13.99 -5.19
C ALA A 327 -9.90 15.51 -5.43
N LYS A 328 -9.82 16.32 -4.36
CA LYS A 328 -9.72 17.78 -4.41
C LYS A 328 -8.31 18.24 -4.07
#